data_AF-A0A5S3QU37-F1
#
_entry.id   AF-A0A5S3QU37-F1
#
_cell.length_a   1.000
_cell.length_b   1.000
_cell.length_c   1.000
_cell.angle_alpha   90.00
_cell.angle_beta   90.00
_cell.angle_gamma   90.00
#
_symmetry.space_group_name_H-M   'P 1'
#
loop_
_entity.id
_entity.type
_entity.pdbx_description
1 polymer ?
#
loop_
_entity_poly.entity_id
_entity_poly.type
_entity_poly.pdbx_seq_one_letter_code
_entity_poly.pdbx_strand_id
1 'polypeptide(L)' 'MQCIYLNADGTISATSEPLSQCAGYVLVTASDAEAFTASTQITSLDIGEAFIWGFGLVVTFGFLSANVGYARKIINKI' A
#
# COMPACT_ATOMS: atom_id res chain seq x y z
N MET A 1 8.27 14.10 8.26
CA MET A 1 8.04 13.35 9.50
C MET A 1 6.64 13.71 9.99
N GLN A 2 5.87 12.75 10.50
CA GLN A 2 4.44 12.89 10.80
C GLN A 2 4.24 13.06 12.32
N CYS A 3 3.29 13.88 12.75
CA CYS A 3 2.99 14.07 14.17
C CYS A 3 2.33 12.83 14.78
N ILE A 4 2.75 12.47 16.00
CA ILE A 4 2.27 11.29 16.71
C ILE A 4 1.63 11.74 18.02
N TYR A 5 0.33 11.47 18.19
CA TYR A 5 -0.40 11.78 19.42
C TYR A 5 -0.58 10.52 20.27
N LEU A 6 -0.38 10.66 21.58
CA LEU A 6 -0.75 9.67 22.57
C LEU A 6 -2.18 9.99 23.03
N ASN A 7 -3.13 9.10 22.75
CA ASN A 7 -4.48 9.23 23.30
C ASN A 7 -4.48 8.87 24.80
N ALA A 8 -5.47 9.39 25.54
CA ALA A 8 -5.64 9.10 26.96
C ALA A 8 -5.81 7.60 27.26
N ASP A 9 -6.21 6.81 26.25
CA ASP A 9 -6.37 5.35 26.31
C ASP A 9 -5.04 4.58 26.16
N GLY A 10 -3.91 5.28 26.00
CA GLY A 10 -2.58 4.68 25.83
C GLY A 10 -2.25 4.25 24.40
N THR A 11 -3.13 4.49 23.43
CA THR A 11 -2.89 4.20 22.02
C THR A 11 -2.16 5.33 21.31
N ILE A 12 -1.30 4.97 20.36
CA ILE A 12 -0.52 5.90 19.55
C ILE A 12 -1.22 6.10 18.20
N SER A 13 -1.44 7.34 17.76
CA SER A 13 -2.06 7.65 16.47
C SER A 13 -1.20 8.62 15.66
N ALA A 14 -0.89 8.25 14.40
CA ALA A 14 -0.18 9.11 13.47
C ALA A 14 -1.15 10.07 12.78
N THR A 15 -0.89 11.38 12.88
CA THR A 15 -1.72 12.46 12.33
C THR A 15 -0.99 13.18 11.20
N SER A 16 -1.66 13.52 10.11
CA SER A 16 -1.07 14.15 8.92
C SER A 16 -0.55 15.60 9.13
N GLU A 17 -0.52 16.08 10.36
CA GLU A 17 -0.04 17.41 10.71
C GLU A 17 1.49 17.50 10.65
N PRO A 18 2.03 18.66 10.24
CA PRO A 18 3.47 18.90 10.22
C PRO A 18 4.05 18.98 11.63
N LEU A 19 5.30 18.56 11.81
CA LEU A 19 6.01 18.57 13.12
C LEU A 19 5.99 19.93 13.83
N SER A 20 5.84 21.03 13.11
CA SER A 20 5.76 22.37 13.68
C SER A 20 4.51 22.60 14.52
N GLN A 21 3.49 21.75 14.38
CA GLN A 21 2.22 21.81 15.11
C GLN A 21 2.08 20.70 16.16
N CYS A 22 3.09 19.85 16.35
CA CYS A 22 3.09 18.83 17.39
C CYS A 22 3.18 19.47 18.78
N ALA A 23 2.16 19.25 19.61
CA ALA A 23 2.11 19.76 20.99
C ALA A 23 2.90 18.90 22.00
N GLY A 24 3.41 17.72 21.61
CA GLY A 24 4.11 16.81 22.52
C GLY A 24 5.03 15.83 21.82
N TYR A 25 5.99 15.29 22.59
CA TYR A 25 6.89 14.22 22.17
C TYR A 25 6.64 12.98 23.04
N VAL A 26 6.64 11.80 22.42
CA VAL A 26 6.53 10.52 23.11
C VAL A 26 7.87 9.80 22.97
N LEU A 27 8.45 9.41 24.12
CA LEU A 27 9.65 8.59 24.15
C LEU A 27 9.23 7.12 24.11
N VAL A 28 9.45 6.48 22.97
CA VAL A 28 9.27 5.04 22.76
C VAL A 28 10.64 4.35 22.65
N THR A 29 10.69 3.06 22.96
CA THR A 29 11.92 2.28 22.72
C THR A 29 12.22 2.21 21.23
N ALA A 30 13.49 2.05 20.86
CA ALA A 30 13.92 2.04 19.45
C ALA A 30 13.18 0.96 18.63
N SER A 31 12.95 -0.22 19.22
CA SER A 31 12.20 -1.31 18.58
C SER A 31 10.74 -0.95 18.29
N ASP A 32 10.09 -0.22 19.21
CA ASP A 32 8.69 0.18 19.03
C ASP A 32 8.56 1.31 18.01
N ALA A 33 9.56 2.20 17.96
CA ALA A 33 9.64 3.27 16.96
C ALA A 33 9.82 2.71 15.54
N GLU A 34 10.67 1.70 15.36
CA GLU A 34 10.85 0.99 14.09
C GLU A 34 9.58 0.26 13.66
N ALA A 35 8.91 -0.45 14.57
CA ALA A 35 7.65 -1.14 14.28
C ALA A 35 6.54 -0.16 13.88
N PHE A 36 6.47 1.01 14.53
CA PHE A 36 5.46 2.02 14.23
C PHE A 36 5.73 2.75 12.90
N THR A 37 7.00 3.05 12.61
CA THR A 37 7.39 3.66 11.33
C THR A 37 7.18 2.71 10.17
N ALA A 38 7.52 1.42 10.31
CA ALA A 38 7.29 0.40 9.29
C ALA A 38 5.80 0.16 8.99
N SER A 39 4.92 0.24 9.99
CA SER A 39 3.48 0.02 9.80
C SER A 39 2.74 1.25 9.24
N THR A 40 3.26 2.45 9.47
CA THR A 40 2.60 3.70 9.05
C THR A 40 3.15 4.24 7.72
N GLN A 41 4.41 3.95 7.38
CA GLN A 41 4.98 4.37 6.11
C GLN A 41 4.64 3.37 5.01
N ILE A 42 3.56 3.65 4.28
CA ILE A 42 3.42 3.09 2.93
C ILE A 42 4.57 3.66 2.10
N THR A 43 5.51 2.80 1.70
CA THR A 43 6.64 3.23 0.89
C THR A 43 6.22 3.38 -0.56
N SER A 44 6.92 4.22 -1.32
CA SER A 44 6.73 4.30 -2.78
C SER A 44 7.05 2.97 -3.47
N LEU A 45 7.89 2.13 -2.85
CA LEU A 45 8.22 0.80 -3.34
C LEU A 45 7.00 -0.14 -3.25
N ASP A 46 6.29 -0.15 -2.12
CA ASP A 46 5.09 -0.97 -1.91
C ASP A 46 3.99 -0.62 -2.89
N ILE A 47 3.79 0.68 -3.14
CA ILE A 47 2.82 1.17 -4.12
C ILE A 47 3.21 0.70 -5.54
N GLY A 48 4.49 0.82 -5.89
CA GLY A 48 5.01 0.39 -7.19
C GLY A 48 4.82 -1.11 -7.41
N GLU A 49 5.17 -1.92 -6.42
CA GLU A 49 5.03 -3.37 -6.48
C GLU A 49 3.55 -3.79 -6.61
N ALA A 50 2.68 -3.26 -5.76
CA ALA A 50 1.24 -3.56 -5.80
C ALA A 50 0.61 -3.18 -7.16
N PHE A 51 1.01 -2.02 -7.71
CA PHE A 51 0.56 -1.59 -9.03
C PHE A 51 1.04 -2.51 -10.14
N ILE A 52 2.33 -2.89 -10.15
CA ILE A 52 2.90 -3.78 -11.17
C ILE A 52 2.19 -5.15 -11.14
N TRP A 53 1.95 -5.71 -9.96
CA TRP A 53 1.22 -6.96 -9.83
C TRP A 53 -0.23 -6.86 -10.33
N GLY A 54 -0.95 -5.82 -9.91
CA GLY A 54 -2.33 -5.58 -10.36
C GLY A 54 -2.42 -5.38 -11.87
N PHE A 55 -1.57 -4.52 -12.42
CA PHE A 55 -1.51 -4.24 -13.84
C PHE A 55 -1.08 -5.47 -14.66
N GLY A 56 -0.04 -6.18 -14.21
CA GLY A 56 0.47 -7.38 -14.87
C GLY A 56 -0.57 -8.48 -14.95
N LEU A 57 -1.36 -8.67 -13.87
CA LEU A 57 -2.46 -9.63 -13.85
C LEU A 57 -3.54 -9.26 -14.87
N VAL A 58 -3.98 -8.00 -14.89
CA VAL A 58 -4.99 -7.52 -15.86
C VAL A 58 -4.52 -7.73 -17.30
N VAL A 59 -3.27 -7.35 -17.61
CA VAL A 59 -2.71 -7.54 -18.96
C VAL A 59 -2.63 -9.02 -19.32
N THR A 60 -2.20 -9.88 -18.40
CA THR A 60 -2.05 -11.32 -18.63
C THR A 60 -3.39 -11.99 -18.92
N PHE A 61 -4.40 -11.73 -18.09
CA PHE A 61 -5.75 -12.27 -18.32
C PHE A 61 -6.45 -11.63 -19.51
N GLY A 62 -6.19 -10.36 -19.80
CA GLY A 62 -6.65 -9.69 -21.02
C GLY A 62 -6.09 -10.36 -22.28
N PHE A 63 -4.80 -10.67 -22.30
CA PHE A 63 -4.16 -11.38 -23.40
C PHE A 63 -4.70 -12.81 -23.56
N LEU A 64 -4.81 -13.57 -22.47
CA LEU A 64 -5.36 -14.92 -22.48
C LEU A 64 -6.81 -14.95 -23.00
N SER A 65 -7.66 -14.05 -22.50
CA SER A 65 -9.06 -13.98 -22.92
C SER A 65 -9.21 -13.60 -24.40
N ALA A 66 -8.35 -12.71 -24.92
CA ALA A 66 -8.31 -12.38 -26.33
C ALA A 66 -7.97 -13.61 -27.19
N ASN A 67 -6.92 -14.37 -26.82
CA ASN A 67 -6.52 -15.58 -27.53
C ASN A 67 -7.60 -16.67 -27.50
N VAL A 68 -8.25 -16.88 -26.35
CA VAL A 68 -9.39 -17.81 -26.24
C VAL A 68 -10.56 -17.35 -27.13
N GLY A 69 -10.82 -16.05 -27.19
CA GLY A 69 -11.82 -15.47 -28.08
C GLY A 69 -11.52 -15.71 -29.57
N TYR A 70 -10.26 -15.52 -29.98
CA TYR A 70 -9.82 -15.84 -31.35
C TYR A 70 -9.93 -17.34 -31.66
N ALA A 71 -9.48 -18.21 -30.75
CA ALA A 71 -9.57 -19.65 -30.91
C ALA A 71 -11.03 -20.12 -31.07
N ARG A 72 -11.95 -19.61 -30.23
CA ARG A 72 -13.39 -19.90 -30.36
C ARG A 72 -13.97 -19.46 -31.69
N LYS A 73 -13.57 -18.28 -32.19
CA LYS A 73 -14.04 -17.77 -33.50
C LYS A 73 -13.57 -18.63 -34.68
N ILE A 74 -12.35 -19.18 -34.60
CA ILE A 74 -11.83 -20.08 -35.64
C ILE A 74 -12.58 -21.41 -35.59
N ILE A 75 -12.77 -22.00 -34.40
CA ILE A 75 -13.49 -23.27 -34.24
C ILE A 75 -14.93 -23.17 -34.74
N ASN A 76 -15.66 -22.10 -34.39
CA ASN A 76 -17.05 -21.91 -34.83
C ASN A 76 -17.21 -21.58 -36.33
N LYS A 77 -16.10 -21.37 -37.06
CA LYS A 77 -16.10 -21.09 -38.50
C LYS A 77 -15.81 -22.33 -39.36
N ILE A 78 -15.38 -23.43 -38.73
CA ILE A 78 -15.19 -24.75 -39.33
C ILE A 78 -16.50 -25.52 -39.14
#